data_AF-A0A151UHI1-F1
#
_entry.id   AF-A0A151UHI1-F1
#
_cell.length_a   1.000
_cell.length_b   1.000
_cell.length_c   1.000
_cell.angle_alpha   90.00
_cell.angle_beta   90.00
_cell.angle_gamma   90.00
#
_symmetry.space_group_name_H-M   'P 1'
#
loop_
_entity.id
_entity.type
_entity.pdbx_description
1 polymer ?
#
loop_
_entity_poly.entity_id
_entity_poly.type
_entity_poly.pdbx_seq_one_letter_code
_entity_poly.pdbx_strand_id
1 'polypeptide(L)'
;EVLAELVRSYPDLAWEVDAENRSIIHIAVLHRHAAIFNLINEIRTIRNFVVTYEDDDQNNLLHCAAKLAPPSQLNLVSGAAFQMMHELRWYEVSH
;
A
#
# COMPACT_ATOMS: atom_id res chain seq x y z
N GLU A 1 15.60 1.30 4.20
CA GLU A 1 16.83 0.68 3.67
C GLU A 1 16.63 -0.77 3.26
N VAL A 2 16.41 -1.72 4.17
CA VAL A 2 16.36 -3.17 3.84
C VAL A 2 15.32 -3.52 2.75
N LEU A 3 14.11 -2.96 2.83
CA LEU A 3 13.06 -3.22 1.84
C LEU A 3 13.37 -2.65 0.45
N ALA A 4 14.09 -1.52 0.38
CA ALA A 4 14.52 -0.93 -0.90
C ALA A 4 15.57 -1.79 -1.58
N GLU A 5 16.55 -2.28 -0.81
CA GLU A 5 17.55 -3.23 -1.29
C GLU A 5 16.86 -4.52 -1.78
N LEU A 6 15.94 -5.08 -0.99
CA LEU A 6 15.24 -6.33 -1.29
C LEU A 6 14.44 -6.24 -2.60
N VAL A 7 13.64 -5.18 -2.79
CA VAL A 7 12.84 -5.00 -4.00
C VAL A 7 13.73 -4.79 -5.24
N ARG A 8 14.91 -4.17 -5.08
CA ARG A 8 15.88 -3.99 -6.17
C ARG A 8 16.63 -5.28 -6.50
N SER A 9 16.96 -6.09 -5.50
CA SER A 9 17.64 -7.38 -5.68
C SER A 9 16.70 -8.47 -6.20
N TYR A 10 15.42 -8.39 -5.85
CA TYR A 10 14.39 -9.37 -6.20
C TYR A 10 13.16 -8.68 -6.79
N PRO A 11 13.27 -8.13 -8.01
CA PRO A 11 12.14 -7.46 -8.66
C PRO A 11 10.96 -8.42 -8.89
N ASP A 12 11.22 -9.72 -8.95
CA ASP A 12 10.18 -10.75 -9.14
C ASP A 12 9.24 -10.88 -7.94
N LEU A 13 9.67 -10.46 -6.75
CA LEU A 13 8.84 -10.43 -5.54
C LEU A 13 7.60 -9.54 -5.71
N ALA A 14 7.62 -8.60 -6.65
CA ALA A 14 6.47 -7.78 -6.98
C ALA A 14 5.30 -8.57 -7.59
N TRP A 15 5.59 -9.74 -8.17
CA TRP A 15 4.61 -10.65 -8.77
C TRP A 15 4.11 -11.72 -7.78
N GLU A 16 4.79 -11.87 -6.65
CA GLU A 16 4.37 -12.79 -5.60
C GLU A 16 3.13 -12.25 -4.88
N VAL A 17 2.25 -13.17 -4.52
CA VAL A 17 0.96 -12.87 -3.90
C VAL A 17 0.79 -13.72 -2.65
N ASP A 18 0.06 -13.20 -1.68
CA ASP A 18 -0.33 -13.98 -0.51
C ASP A 18 -1.51 -14.91 -0.80
N ALA A 19 -2.01 -15.58 0.25
CA ALA A 19 -3.14 -16.51 0.15
C ALA A 19 -4.47 -15.86 -0.24
N GLU A 20 -4.57 -14.53 -0.16
CA GLU A 20 -5.74 -13.74 -0.58
C GLU A 20 -5.51 -13.05 -1.93
N ASN A 21 -4.52 -13.52 -2.70
CA ASN A 21 -4.13 -12.97 -3.99
C ASN A 21 -3.74 -11.48 -3.89
N ARG A 22 -3.13 -11.06 -2.79
CA ARG A 22 -2.68 -9.67 -2.57
C ARG A 22 -1.19 -9.57 -2.81
N SER A 23 -0.80 -8.68 -3.72
CA SER A 23 0.61 -8.33 -3.92
C SER A 23 1.16 -7.46 -2.79
N ILE A 24 2.49 -7.32 -2.73
CA ILE A 24 3.20 -6.45 -1.77
C ILE A 24 2.66 -5.00 -1.72
N ILE A 25 2.06 -4.50 -2.81
CA ILE A 25 1.51 -3.15 -2.87
C ILE A 25 0.14 -3.06 -2.20
N HIS A 26 -0.71 -4.07 -2.35
CA HIS A 26 -1.97 -4.17 -1.60
C HIS A 26 -1.67 -4.15 -0.11
N ILE A 27 -0.68 -4.95 0.32
CA ILE A 27 -0.24 -5.00 1.72
C ILE A 27 0.30 -3.63 2.17
N ALA A 28 1.16 -2.99 1.38
CA ALA A 28 1.69 -1.68 1.70
C ALA A 28 0.58 -0.62 1.91
N VAL A 29 -0.45 -0.62 1.06
CA VAL A 29 -1.59 0.30 1.15
C VAL A 29 -2.51 -0.02 2.33
N LEU A 30 -2.86 -1.30 2.53
CA LEU A 30 -3.66 -1.75 3.67
C LEU A 30 -3.01 -1.35 5.00
N HIS A 31 -1.68 -1.46 5.08
CA HIS A 31 -0.91 -1.12 6.28
C HIS A 31 -0.40 0.33 6.33
N ARG A 32 -0.81 1.21 5.40
CA ARG A 32 -0.38 2.63 5.37
C ARG A 32 1.14 2.84 5.33
N HIS A 33 1.88 1.93 4.71
CA HIS A 33 3.33 2.02 4.55
C HIS A 33 3.70 2.85 3.30
N ALA A 34 3.50 4.17 3.37
CA ALA A 34 3.76 5.10 2.26
C ALA A 34 5.16 4.97 1.66
N ALA A 35 6.19 4.75 2.49
CA ALA A 35 7.56 4.60 2.01
C ALA A 35 7.75 3.38 1.10
N ILE A 36 7.08 2.27 1.39
CA ILE A 36 7.12 1.05 0.57
C ILE A 36 6.33 1.28 -0.72
N PHE A 37 5.15 1.90 -0.61
CA PHE A 37 4.34 2.25 -1.77
C PHE A 37 5.10 3.14 -2.75
N ASN A 38 5.73 4.21 -2.27
CA ASN A 38 6.50 5.15 -3.11
C ASN A 38 7.66 4.46 -3.81
N LEU A 39 8.43 3.63 -3.08
CA LEU A 39 9.53 2.86 -3.63
C LEU A 39 9.08 1.95 -4.79
N ILE A 40 7.94 1.27 -4.65
CA ILE A 40 7.46 0.35 -5.68
C ILE A 40 6.86 1.14 -6.86
N ASN A 41 6.20 2.26 -6.59
CA ASN A 41 5.63 3.13 -7.62
C ASN A 41 6.70 3.78 -8.53
N GLU A 42 7.93 3.97 -8.03
CA GLU A 42 9.09 4.39 -8.84
C GLU A 42 9.48 3.32 -9.89
N ILE A 43 9.11 2.06 -9.68
CA ILE A 43 9.40 0.96 -10.60
C ILE A 43 8.28 0.87 -11.64
N ARG A 44 8.54 1.49 -12.80
CA ARG A 44 7.55 1.72 -13.87
C ARG A 44 6.81 0.46 -14.36
N THR A 45 7.46 -0.69 -14.37
CA THR A 45 6.87 -1.98 -14.79
C THR A 45 5.82 -2.47 -13.79
N ILE A 46 6.11 -2.34 -12.49
CA ILE A 46 5.23 -2.79 -11.42
C ILE A 46 4.01 -1.85 -11.32
N ARG A 47 4.21 -0.55 -11.47
CA ARG A 47 3.13 0.46 -11.46
C ARG A 47 2.00 0.12 -12.45
N ASN A 48 2.33 -0.25 -13.68
CA ASN A 48 1.32 -0.51 -14.71
C ASN A 48 0.48 -1.76 -14.44
N PHE A 49 1.08 -2.79 -13.82
CA PHE A 49 0.37 -4.01 -13.46
C PHE A 49 -0.66 -3.78 -12.35
N VAL A 50 -0.31 -2.91 -11.41
CA VAL A 50 -1.04 -2.74 -10.14
C VAL A 50 -2.33 -1.95 -10.32
N VAL A 51 -2.39 -1.04 -11.30
CA VAL A 51 -3.60 -0.26 -11.58
C VAL A 51 -4.76 -1.17 -12.02
N THR A 52 -4.46 -2.33 -12.60
CA THR A 52 -5.46 -3.26 -13.17
C THR A 52 -5.63 -4.53 -12.34
N TYR A 53 -4.93 -4.67 -11.22
CA TYR A 53 -4.91 -5.90 -10.45
C TYR A 53 -5.90 -5.84 -9.29
N GLU A 54 -6.61 -6.95 -9.08
CA GLU A 54 -7.65 -7.11 -8.06
C GLU A 54 -7.32 -8.31 -7.18
N ASP A 55 -7.62 -8.20 -5.87
CA ASP A 55 -7.56 -9.34 -4.95
C ASP A 55 -8.74 -10.31 -5.19
N ASP A 56 -8.79 -11.43 -4.46
CA ASP A 56 -9.86 -12.44 -4.60
C ASP A 56 -11.28 -11.90 -4.32
N ASP A 57 -11.36 -10.80 -3.57
CA ASP A 57 -12.59 -10.09 -3.23
C ASP A 57 -12.90 -8.95 -4.24
N GLN A 58 -12.20 -8.90 -5.38
CA GLN A 58 -12.31 -7.86 -6.41
C GLN A 58 -11.95 -6.46 -5.90
N ASN A 59 -11.18 -6.35 -4.81
CA ASN A 59 -10.66 -5.07 -4.35
C ASN A 59 -9.42 -4.71 -5.14
N ASN A 60 -9.52 -3.63 -5.91
CA ASN A 60 -8.34 -2.96 -6.43
C ASN A 60 -7.66 -2.10 -5.34
N LEU A 61 -6.56 -1.45 -5.72
CA LEU A 61 -5.76 -0.65 -4.80
C LEU A 61 -6.52 0.52 -4.14
N LEU A 62 -7.50 1.11 -4.85
CA LEU A 62 -8.33 2.19 -4.31
C LEU A 62 -9.26 1.69 -3.20
N HIS A 63 -9.86 0.51 -3.38
CA HIS A 63 -10.64 -0.14 -2.33
C HIS A 63 -9.76 -0.42 -1.10
N CYS A 64 -8.52 -0.89 -1.29
CA CYS A 64 -7.57 -1.10 -0.19
C CYS A 64 -7.21 0.19 0.55
N ALA A 65 -7.06 1.31 -0.17
CA ALA A 65 -6.78 2.61 0.43
C ALA A 65 -7.97 3.13 1.26
N ALA A 66 -9.21 2.84 0.84
CA ALA A 66 -10.42 3.21 1.55
C ALA A 66 -10.73 2.34 2.77
N LYS A 67 -10.17 1.12 2.87
CA LYS A 67 -10.34 0.23 4.03
C LYS A 67 -9.68 0.86 5.27
N LEU A 68 -10.29 0.67 6.44
CA LEU A 68 -9.78 1.19 7.71
C LEU A 68 -8.36 0.66 7.97
N ALA A 69 -7.43 1.58 8.31
CA ALA A 69 -6.05 1.23 8.61
C ALA A 69 -5.96 0.31 9.86
N PRO A 70 -4.95 -0.56 9.93
CA PRO A 70 -4.76 -1.44 11.07
C PRO A 70 -4.48 -0.62 12.36
N PRO A 71 -4.87 -1.14 13.55
CA PRO A 71 -4.70 -0.43 14.81
C PRO A 71 -3.26 0.01 15.09
N SER A 72 -2.25 -0.74 14.62
CA SER A 72 -0.84 -0.38 14.75
C SER A 72 -0.49 0.96 14.10
N GLN A 73 -1.18 1.35 13.03
CA GLN A 73 -1.01 2.63 12.37
C GLN A 73 -1.91 3.71 12.98
N LEU A 74 -3.16 3.37 13.32
CA LEU A 74 -4.09 4.30 13.96
C LEU A 74 -3.58 4.77 15.34
N ASN A 75 -2.94 3.86 16.09
CA ASN A 75 -2.41 4.14 17.43
C ASN A 75 -1.05 4.84 17.41
N LEU A 76 -0.37 4.92 16.26
CA LEU A 76 0.87 5.70 16.11
C LEU A 76 0.61 7.21 16.25
N VAL A 77 -0.63 7.61 15.98
CA VAL A 77 -1.11 8.98 16.06
C VAL A 77 -2.02 9.10 17.29
N SER A 78 -1.47 9.52 18.42
CA SER A 78 -2.23 9.64 19.67
C SER A 78 -3.14 10.88 19.63
N GLY A 79 -4.36 10.72 19.11
CA GLY A 79 -5.46 11.71 19.20
C GLY A 79 -6.38 11.70 17.98
N ALA A 80 -7.71 11.62 18.21
CA ALA A 80 -8.73 11.52 17.15
C ALA A 80 -8.65 12.64 16.09
N ALA A 81 -8.28 13.87 16.48
CA ALA A 81 -8.11 14.99 15.56
C ALA A 81 -6.94 14.80 14.59
N PHE A 82 -5.85 14.18 15.05
CA PHE A 82 -4.65 13.98 14.23
C PHE A 82 -4.78 12.73 13.34
N GLN A 83 -5.53 11.71 13.78
CA GLN A 83 -5.95 10.59 12.92
C GLN A 83 -6.76 11.10 11.71
N MET A 84 -7.75 11.98 11.94
CA MET A 84 -8.57 12.56 10.88
C MET A 84 -7.75 13.44 9.91
N MET A 85 -6.80 14.22 10.41
CA MET A 85 -5.88 14.98 9.54
C MET A 85 -4.99 14.11 8.65
N HIS A 86 -4.59 12.93 9.15
CA HIS A 86 -3.75 12.02 8.38
C HIS A 86 -4.57 11.29 7.28
N GLU A 87 -5.78 10.85 7.60
CA GLU A 87 -6.74 10.29 6.61
C GLU A 87 -7.05 11.31 5.50
N LEU A 88 -7.23 12.60 5.83
CA LEU A 88 -7.42 13.68 4.84
C LEU A 88 -6.25 13.81 3.85
N ARG A 89 -5.00 13.68 4.33
CA ARG A 89 -3.81 13.70 3.44
C ARG A 89 -3.79 12.53 2.47
N TRP A 90 -4.19 11.34 2.91
CA TRP A 90 -4.30 10.18 2.01
C TRP A 90 -5.40 10.37 0.97
N TYR A 91 -6.52 11.00 1.34
CA TYR A 91 -7.58 11.33 0.40
C TYR A 91 -7.11 12.30 -0.71
N GLU A 92 -6.38 13.36 -0.35
CA GLU A 92 -5.87 14.35 -1.31
C GLU A 92 -4.81 13.81 -2.26
N VAL A 93 -3.92 12.92 -1.81
CA VAL A 93 -2.90 12.29 -2.67
C VAL A 93 -3.51 11.28 -3.65
N SER A 94 -4.76 10.86 -3.41
CA SER A 94 -5.48 9.86 -4.21
C SER A 94 -6.39 10.47 -5.29
N HIS A 95 -6.48 11.80 -5.37
CA HIS A 95 -7.15 12.58 -6.44
C HIS A 95 -6.12 13.35 -7.28
#